data_AF-A0A448X5W4-F1
#
_entry.id   AF-A0A448X5W4-F1
#
_cell.length_a   1.000
_cell.length_b   1.000
_cell.length_c   1.000
_cell.angle_alpha   90.00
_cell.angle_beta   90.00
_cell.angle_gamma   90.00
#
_symmetry.space_group_name_H-M   'P 1'
#
loop_
_entity.id
_entity.type
_entity.pdbx_description
1 polymer ?
#
loop_
_entity_poly.entity_id
_entity_poly.type
_entity_poly.pdbx_seq_one_letter_code
_entity_poly.pdbx_strand_id
1 'polypeptide(L)' 'MLMPRCGVGLCTLHGCLYAVGGQDGIVELNTVERYDPVTNIWEFVAPMLSR' A
#
# COMPACT_ATOMS: atom_id res chain seq x y z
N MET A 1 -3.71 -3.18 7.09
CA MET A 1 -4.11 -3.09 5.69
C MET A 1 -5.51 -2.53 5.70
N LEU A 2 -5.74 -1.35 5.11
CA LEU A 2 -7.03 -0.65 5.25
C LEU A 2 -8.07 -1.17 4.25
N MET A 3 -7.64 -1.74 3.13
CA MET A 3 -8.51 -2.38 2.14
C MET A 3 -7.94 -3.74 1.69
N PRO A 4 -8.77 -4.75 1.41
CA PRO A 4 -8.30 -6.00 0.81
C PRO A 4 -7.76 -5.71 -0.59
N ARG A 5 -6.52 -6.15 -0.87
CA ARG A 5 -5.85 -5.88 -2.15
C ARG A 5 -5.16 -7.16 -2.64
N CYS A 6 -5.19 -7.42 -3.95
CA CYS A 6 -4.41 -8.49 -4.57
C CYS A 6 -3.54 -7.94 -5.71
N GLY A 7 -2.54 -8.72 -6.14
CA GLY A 7 -1.57 -8.27 -7.16
C GLY A 7 -0.75 -7.04 -6.77
N VAL A 8 -0.60 -6.79 -5.45
CA VAL A 8 0.08 -5.61 -4.92
C VAL A 8 1.60 -5.78 -4.93
N GLY A 9 2.33 -4.72 -5.23
CA GLY A 9 3.78 -4.67 -5.04
C GLY A 9 4.10 -4.40 -3.57
N LEU A 10 4.95 -5.22 -2.97
CA LEU A 10 5.43 -5.04 -1.59
C LEU A 10 6.91 -4.68 -1.59
N CYS A 11 7.28 -3.66 -0.83
CA CYS A 11 8.69 -3.34 -0.57
C CYS A 11 8.89 -2.83 0.85
N THR A 12 10.11 -3.00 1.37
CA THR A 12 10.51 -2.42 2.66
C THR A 12 11.40 -1.21 2.42
N LEU A 13 11.13 -0.13 3.16
CA LEU A 13 11.91 1.11 3.09
C LEU A 13 11.93 1.75 4.47
N HIS A 14 13.14 2.08 4.95
CA HIS A 14 13.36 2.71 6.26
C HIS A 14 12.64 1.99 7.42
N GLY A 15 12.60 0.67 7.42
CA GLY A 15 11.97 -0.14 8.47
C GLY A 15 10.43 -0.20 8.39
N CYS A 16 9.81 0.44 7.39
CA CYS A 16 8.38 0.35 7.13
C CYS A 16 8.11 -0.58 5.93
N LEU A 17 6.93 -1.19 5.90
CA LEU A 17 6.45 -1.99 4.77
C LEU A 17 5.52 -1.13 3.91
N TYR A 18 5.71 -1.14 2.60
CA TYR A 18 4.90 -0.39 1.66
C TYR A 18 4.13 -1.35 0.77
N ALA A 19 2.84 -1.07 0.60
CA ALA A 19 1.93 -1.76 -0.30
C ALA A 19 1.52 -0.81 -1.43
N VAL A 20 2.00 -1.09 -2.64
CA VAL A 20 1.94 -0.20 -3.80
C VAL A 20 1.03 -0.79 -4.88
N GLY A 21 0.03 -0.05 -5.33
CA GLY A 21 -0.74 -0.41 -6.53
C GLY A 21 -1.72 -1.56 -6.32
N GLY A 22 -1.84 -2.53 -7.22
CA GLY A 22 -2.73 -3.71 -7.05
C GLY A 22 -4.20 -3.42 -7.34
N GLN A 23 -5.09 -4.31 -6.91
CA GLN A 23 -6.54 -4.18 -7.13
C GLN A 23 -7.34 -4.58 -5.88
N ASP A 24 -8.49 -3.97 -5.64
CA ASP A 24 -9.40 -4.32 -4.53
C ASP A 24 -10.42 -5.42 -4.87
N GLY A 25 -10.31 -5.99 -6.07
CA GLY A 25 -11.26 -6.96 -6.62
C GLY A 25 -12.33 -6.33 -7.52
N ILE A 26 -12.40 -5.00 -7.60
CA ILE A 26 -13.30 -4.26 -8.48
C ILE A 26 -12.51 -3.32 -9.39
N VAL A 27 -11.55 -2.58 -8.84
CA VAL A 27 -10.74 -1.61 -9.56
C VAL A 27 -9.24 -1.79 -9.27
N GLU A 28 -8.41 -1.45 -10.27
CA GLU A 28 -6.99 -1.25 -10.03
C GLU A 28 -6.80 0.04 -9.23
N LEU A 29 -5.91 -0.05 -8.24
CA LEU A 29 -5.63 0.98 -7.27
C LEU A 29 -4.32 1.66 -7.66
N ASN A 30 -4.31 2.99 -7.65
CA ASN A 30 -3.08 3.77 -7.67
C ASN A 30 -2.64 4.18 -6.25
N THR A 31 -3.34 3.73 -5.22
CA THR A 31 -3.03 4.06 -3.83
C THR A 31 -1.79 3.32 -3.34
N VAL A 32 -1.10 3.94 -2.39
CA VAL A 32 0.03 3.35 -1.68
C VAL A 32 -0.24 3.45 -0.19
N GLU A 33 -0.09 2.34 0.51
CA GLU A 33 -0.22 2.29 1.97
C GLU A 33 1.15 1.96 2.58
N ARG A 34 1.49 2.62 3.69
CA ARG A 34 2.67 2.33 4.51
C ARG A 34 2.23 1.71 5.82
N TYR A 35 2.91 0.64 6.22
CA TYR A 35 2.85 0.04 7.53
C TYR A 35 4.10 0.38 8.32
N ASP A 36 3.89 1.01 9.46
CA ASP A 36 4.92 1.21 10.47
C ASP A 36 4.77 0.13 11.57
N PRO A 37 5.74 -0.79 11.72
CA PRO A 37 5.67 -1.82 12.74
C PRO A 37 5.87 -1.29 14.16
N VAL A 38 6.43 -0.08 14.34
CA VAL A 38 6.64 0.54 15.66
C VAL A 38 5.32 1.02 16.24
N THR A 39 4.53 1.72 15.42
CA THR A 39 3.20 2.21 15.80
C THR A 39 2.09 1.20 15.52
N ASN A 40 2.38 0.15 14.76
CA ASN A 40 1.46 -0.88 14.28
C ASN A 40 0.27 -0.28 13.51
N ILE A 41 0.53 0.73 12.68
CA ILE A 41 -0.49 1.48 11.94
C ILE A 41 -0.23 1.37 10.45
N TRP A 42 -1.32 1.27 9.69
CA TRP A 42 -1.33 1.47 8.25
C TRP A 42 -1.85 2.87 7.93
N GLU A 43 -1.17 3.58 7.05
CA GLU A 43 -1.56 4.92 6.60
C GLU A 43 -1.40 5.05 5.08
N PHE A 44 -2.21 5.93 4.47
CA PHE A 44 -2.03 6.28 3.07
C PHE A 44 -0.85 7.22 2.89
N VAL A 45 -0.04 6.96 1.86
CA VAL A 45 1.04 7.84 1.43
C VAL A 45 0.76 8.35 0.01
N ALA A 46 1.74 9.04 -0.58
CA ALA A 46 1.60 9.57 -1.93
C ALA A 46 1.20 8.45 -2.93
N PRO A 47 0.15 8.65 -3.73
CA PRO A 47 -0.30 7.67 -4.72
C PRO A 47 0.68 7.60 -5.91
N MET A 48 0.56 6.54 -6.71
CA MET A 48 1.26 6.43 -7.99
C MET A 48 0.75 7.47 -8.99
N LEU A 49 1.67 8.01 -9.81
CA LEU A 49 1.35 9.02 -10.83
C LEU A 49 0.48 8.49 -11.96
N SER A 50 0.57 7.20 -12.26
CA SER A 50 -0.24 6.50 -13.26
C SER A 50 -0.86 5.26 -12.64
N ARG A 51 -2.03 4.90 -13.16
CA ARG A 51 -2.62 3.59 -12.96
C ARG A 51 -1.91 2.58 -13.88
#